data_AF-A0A497C966-F1
#
_entry.id   AF-A0A497C966-F1
#
_cell.length_a   1.000
_cell.length_b   1.000
_cell.length_c   1.000
_cell.angle_alpha   90.00
_cell.angle_beta   90.00
_cell.angle_gamma   90.00
#
_symmetry.space_group_name_H-M   'P 1'
#
loop_
_entity.id
_entity.type
_entity.pdbx_description
1 polymer ?
#
loop_
_entity_poly.entity_id
_entity_poly.type
_entity_poly.pdbx_seq_one_letter_code
_entity_poly.pdbx_strand_id
1 'polypeptide(L)'
;MKRKPFQVEDDGRVICDMNVDGTPWYNKNLRQERVIPRKSVKNQQMTRAESWRYVWYSTLAVLLVGSVFAATWVLFILFCTKIWFR
;
A
#
# COMPACT_ATOMS: atom_id res chain seq x y z
N MET A 1 26.59 -2.66 -18.16
CA MET A 1 25.57 -1.86 -18.88
C MET A 1 24.21 -2.12 -18.27
N LYS A 2 23.58 -1.13 -17.61
CA LYS A 2 22.21 -1.26 -17.07
C LYS A 2 21.22 -1.12 -18.23
N ARG A 3 20.42 -2.15 -18.50
CA ARG A 3 19.34 -2.09 -19.51
C ARG A 3 18.23 -1.19 -18.95
N LYS A 4 17.80 -0.20 -19.73
CA LYS A 4 16.62 0.60 -19.40
C LYS A 4 15.37 -0.27 -19.59
N PRO A 5 14.38 -0.22 -18.68
CA PRO A 5 13.13 -0.95 -18.88
C PRO A 5 12.42 -0.39 -20.12
N PHE A 6 11.82 -1.28 -20.91
CA PHE A 6 11.02 -0.95 -22.08
C PHE A 6 9.84 -0.08 -21.63
N GLN A 7 9.84 1.19 -22.04
CA GLN A 7 8.71 2.08 -21.77
C GLN A 7 7.69 1.82 -22.86
N VAL A 8 6.62 1.11 -22.50
CA VAL A 8 5.44 1.00 -23.33
C VAL A 8 4.80 2.39 -23.30
N GLU A 9 4.96 3.16 -24.37
CA GLU A 9 4.15 4.36 -24.59
C GLU A 9 2.71 3.87 -24.78
N ASP A 10 1.94 3.88 -23.69
CA ASP A 10 0.53 3.58 -23.71
C ASP A 10 -0.17 4.72 -24.44
N ASP A 11 -0.34 4.55 -25.75
CA ASP A 11 -0.95 5.47 -26.70
C ASP A 11 -2.42 5.81 -26.37
N GLY A 12 -2.96 5.29 -25.26
CA GLY A 12 -4.34 5.47 -24.81
C GLY A 12 -5.37 4.82 -25.75
N ARG A 13 -4.89 4.12 -26.78
CA ARG A 13 -5.72 3.44 -27.78
C ARG A 13 -6.12 2.09 -27.23
N VAL A 14 -7.42 1.86 -27.19
CA VAL A 14 -7.98 0.54 -26.86
C VAL A 14 -7.71 -0.38 -28.06
N ILE A 15 -6.80 -1.32 -27.89
CA ILE A 15 -6.49 -2.33 -28.93
C ILE A 15 -7.67 -3.31 -29.07
N CYS A 16 -8.30 -3.67 -27.95
CA CYS A 16 -9.51 -4.51 -27.89
C CYS A 16 -10.48 -4.00 -26.81
N ASP A 17 -11.74 -3.75 -27.16
CA ASP A 17 -12.77 -3.32 -26.19
C ASP A 17 -13.27 -4.53 -25.38
N MET A 18 -12.98 -4.56 -24.08
CA MET A 18 -13.38 -5.65 -23.17
C MET A 18 -14.70 -5.36 -22.44
N ASN A 19 -15.39 -4.29 -22.82
CA ASN A 19 -16.68 -3.90 -22.27
C ASN A 19 -17.80 -4.74 -22.90
N VAL A 20 -18.09 -5.91 -22.31
CA VAL A 20 -19.08 -6.86 -22.82
C VAL A 20 -20.40 -6.71 -22.04
N ASP A 21 -21.51 -6.61 -22.76
CA ASP A 21 -22.84 -6.48 -22.15
C ASP A 21 -23.18 -7.71 -21.29
N GLY A 22 -23.83 -7.49 -20.15
CA GLY A 22 -24.20 -8.54 -19.18
C GLY A 22 -23.09 -9.00 -18.23
N THR A 23 -21.88 -8.45 -18.31
CA THR A 23 -20.80 -8.77 -17.34
C THR A 23 -20.83 -7.84 -16.11
N PRO A 24 -20.37 -8.28 -14.92
CA PRO A 24 -20.34 -7.44 -13.71
C PRO A 24 -19.55 -6.14 -13.85
N TRP A 25 -18.63 -6.07 -14.82
CA TRP A 25 -17.79 -4.90 -15.11
C TRP A 25 -18.30 -4.08 -16.30
N TYR A 26 -19.46 -4.44 -16.87
CA TYR A 26 -20.08 -3.71 -17.97
C TYR A 26 -20.43 -2.28 -17.53
N ASN A 27 -19.97 -1.31 -18.32
CA ASN A 27 -20.24 0.09 -18.05
C ASN A 27 -20.59 0.83 -19.35
N LYS A 28 -21.86 1.22 -19.49
CA LYS A 28 -22.38 1.95 -20.66
C LYS A 28 -21.74 3.33 -20.83
N ASN A 29 -21.36 3.97 -19.71
CA ASN A 29 -20.82 5.33 -19.69
C ASN A 29 -19.35 5.41 -20.12
N LEU A 30 -18.61 4.28 -20.13
CA LEU A 30 -17.20 4.26 -20.56
C LEU A 30 -17.03 4.74 -21.99
N ARG A 31 -17.99 4.46 -22.89
CA ARG A 31 -17.90 4.88 -24.29
C ARG A 31 -17.99 6.40 -24.47
N GLN A 32 -18.77 7.07 -23.62
CA GLN A 32 -18.97 8.52 -23.69
C GLN A 32 -17.79 9.27 -23.04
N GLU A 33 -17.20 8.69 -22.00
CA GLU A 33 -16.01 9.24 -21.33
C GLU A 33 -14.71 9.10 -22.16
N ARG A 34 -14.71 8.23 -23.19
CA ARG A 34 -13.57 8.03 -24.12
C ARG A 34 -13.35 9.18 -25.12
N VAL A 35 -14.35 10.05 -25.35
CA VAL A 35 -14.23 11.20 -26.28
C VAL A 35 -13.51 12.38 -25.63
N ILE A 36 -13.50 12.43 -24.30
CA ILE A 36 -12.73 13.41 -23.53
C ILE A 36 -11.39 12.72 -23.22
N PRO A 37 -10.22 13.32 -23.53
CA PRO A 37 -8.95 12.72 -23.16
C PRO A 37 -8.95 12.57 -21.63
N ARG A 38 -9.11 11.32 -21.16
CA ARG A 38 -9.04 10.98 -19.75
C ARG A 38 -7.64 11.31 -19.29
N LYS A 39 -7.50 12.51 -18.71
CA LYS A 39 -6.38 12.90 -17.86
C LYS A 39 -6.14 11.71 -16.94
N SER A 40 -4.95 11.11 -17.07
CA SER A 40 -4.46 9.93 -16.38
C SER A 40 -5.26 9.63 -15.12
N VAL A 41 -5.78 8.40 -15.02
CA VAL A 41 -6.28 7.86 -13.75
C VAL A 41 -5.15 8.07 -12.75
N LYS A 42 -5.22 9.16 -11.99
CA LYS A 42 -4.37 9.40 -10.85
C LYS A 42 -4.76 8.27 -9.93
N ASN A 43 -3.96 7.20 -9.93
CA ASN A 43 -3.80 6.30 -8.80
C ASN A 43 -4.04 7.15 -7.58
N GLN A 44 -5.10 6.86 -6.83
CA GLN A 44 -5.60 7.70 -5.74
C GLN A 44 -4.42 8.07 -4.85
N GLN A 45 -3.80 9.20 -5.15
CA GLN A 45 -2.49 9.53 -4.65
C GLN A 45 -2.80 10.09 -3.29
N MET A 46 -2.78 9.21 -2.28
CA MET A 46 -2.99 9.59 -0.89
C MET A 46 -2.18 10.86 -0.66
N THR A 47 -2.86 11.90 -0.18
CA THR A 47 -2.20 13.17 0.09
C THR A 47 -1.07 12.87 1.07
N ARG A 48 0.11 13.51 0.93
CA ARG A 48 1.25 13.25 1.83
C ARG A 48 0.80 13.26 3.30
N ALA A 49 -0.07 14.20 3.68
CA ALA A 49 -0.65 14.28 5.02
C ALA A 49 -1.41 13.02 5.49
N GLU A 50 -2.09 12.31 4.60
CA GLU A 50 -2.82 11.06 4.90
C GLU A 50 -1.85 9.90 5.09
N SER A 51 -0.83 9.81 4.23
CA SER A 51 0.20 8.76 4.34
C SER A 51 0.97 8.82 5.67
N TRP A 52 1.26 10.01 6.17
CA TRP A 52 1.93 10.20 7.47
C TRP A 52 1.10 9.70 8.65
N ARG A 53 -0.23 9.86 8.61
CA ARG A 53 -1.12 9.35 9.66
C ARG A 53 -1.08 7.82 9.72
N TYR A 54 -1.10 7.14 8.58
CA TYR A 54 -1.01 5.67 8.53
C TYR A 54 0.33 5.14 9.02
N VAL A 55 1.44 5.81 8.66
CA VAL A 55 2.78 5.46 9.17
C VAL A 55 2.85 5.62 10.68
N TRP A 56 2.24 6.68 11.22
CA TRP A 56 2.23 6.92 12.66
C TRP A 56 1.52 5.81 13.44
N TYR A 57 0.32 5.42 13.00
CA TYR A 57 -0.42 4.32 13.64
C TYR A 57 0.32 2.99 13.53
N SER A 58 0.93 2.70 12.38
CA SER A 58 1.70 1.48 12.18
C SER A 58 2.93 1.44 13.09
N THR A 59 3.62 2.57 13.23
CA THR A 59 4.78 2.71 14.12
C THR A 59 4.40 2.49 15.58
N LEU A 60 3.28 3.07 16.02
CA LEU A 60 2.79 2.90 17.39
C LEU A 60 2.45 1.44 17.70
N ALA A 61 1.83 0.74 16.76
CA ALA A 61 1.52 -0.68 16.92
C ALA A 61 2.79 -1.53 17.07
N VAL A 62 3.81 -1.30 16.22
CA VAL A 62 5.09 -2.01 16.32
C VAL A 62 5.82 -1.67 17.62
N LEU A 63 5.79 -0.41 18.05
CA LEU A 63 6.39 0.03 19.31
C LEU A 63 5.74 -0.64 20.52
N LEU A 64 4.41 -0.79 20.51
CA LEU A 64 3.67 -1.47 21.57
C LEU A 64 4.07 -2.95 21.66
N VAL A 65 4.10 -3.66 20.54
CA VAL A 65 4.55 -5.06 20.50
C VAL A 65 6.00 -5.20 20.96
N GLY A 66 6.90 -4.35 20.45
CA GLY A 66 8.30 -4.32 20.86
C GLY A 66 8.49 -4.04 22.36
N SER A 67 7.66 -3.16 22.93
CA SER A 67 7.67 -2.84 24.36
C SER A 67 7.31 -4.04 25.24
N VAL A 68 6.33 -4.86 24.83
CA VAL A 68 5.98 -6.09 25.55
C VAL A 68 7.17 -7.05 25.58
N PHE A 69 7.82 -7.29 24.44
CA PHE A 69 9.01 -8.14 24.38
C PHE A 69 10.16 -7.59 25.22
N ALA A 70 10.43 -6.29 25.15
CA ALA A 70 11.46 -5.65 25.96
C ALA A 70 11.17 -5.82 27.45
N ALA A 71 9.92 -5.64 27.89
CA ALA A 71 9.51 -5.84 29.26
C ALA A 71 9.71 -7.30 29.71
N THR A 72 9.32 -8.28 28.89
CA THR A 72 9.55 -9.71 29.17
C THR A 72 11.04 -10.03 29.35
N TRP A 73 11.90 -9.50 28.48
CA TRP A 73 13.35 -9.69 28.59
C TRP A 73 13.93 -9.06 29.86
N VAL A 74 13.49 -7.84 30.22
CA VAL A 74 13.91 -7.18 31.46
C VAL A 74 13.47 -7.98 32.69
N LEU A 75 12.22 -8.43 32.72
CA LEU A 75 11.70 -9.29 33.78
C LEU A 75 12.48 -10.61 33.89
N PHE A 76 12.81 -11.22 32.76
CA PHE A 76 13.61 -12.45 32.72
C PHE A 76 15.01 -12.24 33.28
N ILE A 77 15.70 -11.16 32.88
CA ILE A 77 17.04 -10.82 33.40
C ILE A 77 16.97 -10.52 34.91
N LEU A 78 15.96 -9.77 35.35
CA LEU A 78 15.75 -9.51 36.78
C LEU A 78 15.48 -10.80 37.55
N PHE A 79 14.71 -11.73 36.98
CA PHE A 79 14.47 -13.05 37.56
C PHE A 79 15.77 -13.84 37.70
N CYS A 80 16.57 -13.95 36.64
CA CYS A 80 17.86 -14.63 36.68
C CYS A 80 18.82 -14.01 37.72
N THR A 81 18.89 -12.68 37.81
CA THR A 81 19.83 -12.00 38.71
C THR A 81 19.40 -11.97 40.16
N LYS A 82 18.09 -11.85 40.46
CA LYS A 82 17.59 -11.68 41.83
C LYS A 82 17.03 -12.93 42.47
N ILE A 83 16.53 -13.88 41.67
CA ILE A 83 15.95 -15.13 42.17
C ILE A 83 16.92 -16.30 41.99
N TRP A 84 17.63 -16.40 40.86
CA TRP A 84 18.51 -17.54 40.60
C TRP A 84 19.93 -17.33 41.14
N PHE A 85 20.55 -16.16 40.97
CA PHE A 85 21.91 -15.89 41.46
C PHE A 85 22.01 -15.51 42.96
N ARG A 86 20.99 -15.82 43.76
CA ARG A 86 21.01 -15.72 45.22
C ARG A 86 20.99 -17.11 45.83
#